data_AF-A0A934GYE5-F1
#
_entry.id   AF-A0A934GYE5-F1
#
_cell.length_a   1.000
_cell.length_b   1.000
_cell.length_c   1.000
_cell.angle_alpha   90.00
_cell.angle_beta   90.00
_cell.angle_gamma   90.00
#
_symmetry.space_group_name_H-M   'P 1'
#
loop_
_entity.id
_entity.type
_entity.pdbx_description
1 polymer ?
#
loop_
_entity_poly.entity_id
_entity_poly.type
_entity_poly.pdbx_seq_one_letter_code
_entity_poly.pdbx_strand_id
1 'polypeptide(L)'
;MRNILLFDVDGVLIHPEGYKVALRRTIDYFATLMGLPSINFTDDEISIFEACGLTNEWDSAAFAVGLLLTQALIRQPNLQADTLDGTFANMRKSTNAYPRPDFVGHVRRVAARNLNGDAPTPHALAYLQESARTSIYPFLQMFLGDIYSLDTPTTRIQQVHTLGSEGFAKTYDISAPFESESALLVHDVPLLSEASKTSLFQWREHPSHDFVVFTARPSLPPADADSSPVGYAPEGDFAVELLGFHNVPLIGAGRMQWLASHYNRTPGEYIKPYPVQALAAIGAAISGQEAASLHAAALLFEQKRLTGPLFQLTQQPNRVTVFEDSTGGIRATRLAVELLREAGVEIEFQAIGVSPHADKQAALSQVANQVVDDVNAGLNAIINVVE
;
A
#
# COMPACT_ATOMS: atom_id res chain seq x y z
N MET A 1 -33.75 -2.00 -4.80
CA MET A 1 -32.51 -1.20 -4.74
C MET A 1 -31.35 -2.18 -4.57
N ARG A 2 -30.26 -2.01 -5.32
CA ARG A 2 -29.01 -2.79 -5.17
C ARG A 2 -28.14 -2.17 -4.09
N ASN A 3 -27.55 -2.98 -3.22
CA ASN A 3 -26.58 -2.51 -2.23
C ASN A 3 -25.19 -3.06 -2.57
N ILE A 4 -24.20 -2.18 -2.63
CA ILE A 4 -22.82 -2.50 -3.01
C ILE A 4 -21.91 -1.98 -1.90
N LEU A 5 -21.15 -2.86 -1.26
CA LEU A 5 -20.17 -2.47 -0.24
C LEU A 5 -18.76 -2.47 -0.82
N LEU A 6 -18.02 -1.37 -0.63
CA LEU A 6 -16.60 -1.25 -0.98
C LEU A 6 -15.79 -1.24 0.32
N PHE A 7 -14.85 -2.16 0.46
CA PHE A 7 -13.98 -2.23 1.64
C PHE A 7 -12.53 -1.94 1.28
N ASP A 8 -11.95 -0.93 1.93
CA ASP A 8 -10.49 -0.82 1.96
C ASP A 8 -9.87 -1.96 2.76
N VAL A 9 -8.57 -2.17 2.58
CA VAL A 9 -7.84 -3.20 3.30
C VAL A 9 -7.22 -2.62 4.57
N ASP A 10 -6.34 -1.64 4.41
CA ASP A 10 -5.48 -1.20 5.51
C ASP A 10 -6.27 -0.30 6.46
N GLY A 11 -6.25 -0.62 7.76
CA GLY A 11 -7.02 0.09 8.76
C GLY A 11 -8.52 -0.18 8.74
N VAL A 12 -9.02 -0.98 7.78
CA VAL A 12 -10.44 -1.38 7.67
C VAL A 12 -10.60 -2.88 7.85
N LEU A 13 -10.13 -3.69 6.90
CA LEU A 13 -10.22 -5.15 6.96
C LEU A 13 -9.01 -5.78 7.63
N ILE A 14 -7.84 -5.13 7.58
CA ILE A 14 -6.57 -5.63 8.09
C ILE A 14 -5.85 -4.52 8.87
N HIS A 15 -5.21 -4.91 9.98
CA HIS A 15 -4.16 -4.14 10.61
C HIS A 15 -2.81 -4.47 9.95
N PRO A 16 -2.14 -3.51 9.26
CA PRO A 16 -1.00 -3.78 8.37
C PRO A 16 0.34 -3.90 9.12
N GLU A 17 0.45 -4.81 10.08
CA GLU A 17 1.69 -4.99 10.87
C GLU A 17 2.82 -5.63 10.06
N GLY A 18 2.50 -6.40 9.01
CA GLY A 18 3.48 -7.09 8.18
C GLY A 18 4.50 -6.15 7.53
N TYR A 19 4.07 -4.98 7.04
CA TYR A 19 4.98 -3.99 6.46
C TYR A 19 5.96 -3.42 7.49
N LYS A 20 5.50 -3.12 8.71
CA LYS A 20 6.36 -2.61 9.78
C LYS A 20 7.39 -3.66 10.21
N VAL A 21 6.96 -4.91 10.35
CA VAL A 21 7.86 -6.03 10.64
C VAL A 21 8.90 -6.21 9.52
N ALA A 22 8.48 -6.16 8.26
CA ALA A 22 9.40 -6.24 7.12
C ALA A 22 10.41 -5.08 7.12
N LEU A 23 9.97 -3.84 7.38
CA LEU A 23 10.84 -2.67 7.46
C LEU A 23 11.91 -2.83 8.54
N ARG A 24 11.52 -3.22 9.76
CA ARG A 24 12.45 -3.47 10.87
C ARG A 24 13.46 -4.57 10.50
N ARG A 25 12.99 -5.68 9.92
CA ARG A 25 13.83 -6.80 9.47
C ARG A 25 14.83 -6.38 8.40
N THR A 26 14.44 -5.54 7.43
CA THR A 26 15.33 -5.01 6.39
C THR A 26 16.42 -4.12 6.98
N ILE A 27 16.06 -3.20 7.88
CA ILE A 27 17.05 -2.34 8.54
C ILE A 27 18.06 -3.21 9.32
N ASP A 28 17.58 -4.21 10.05
CA ASP A 28 18.43 -5.13 10.82
C ASP A 28 19.27 -6.06 9.95
N TYR A 29 18.78 -6.45 8.77
CA TYR A 29 19.54 -7.20 7.78
C TYR A 29 20.80 -6.42 7.37
N PHE A 30 20.64 -5.15 6.97
CA PHE A 30 21.77 -4.31 6.59
C PHE A 30 22.65 -3.94 7.78
N ALA A 31 22.08 -3.71 8.96
CA ALA A 31 22.84 -3.52 10.19
C ALA A 31 23.76 -4.74 10.47
N THR A 32 23.23 -5.95 10.30
CA THR A 32 24.01 -7.19 10.43
C THR A 32 25.11 -7.30 9.37
N LEU A 33 24.84 -6.88 8.12
CA LEU A 33 25.89 -6.77 7.08
C LEU A 33 27.01 -5.82 7.50
N MET A 34 26.67 -4.71 8.15
CA MET A 34 27.60 -3.72 8.70
C MET A 34 28.31 -4.17 9.99
N GLY A 35 27.95 -5.31 10.59
CA GLY A 35 28.45 -5.76 11.89
C GLY A 35 27.89 -5.00 13.09
N LEU A 36 26.74 -4.35 12.92
CA LEU A 36 26.01 -3.67 13.97
C LEU A 36 25.08 -4.64 14.72
N PRO A 37 24.76 -4.36 16.00
CA PRO A 37 23.64 -5.02 16.67
C PRO A 37 22.32 -4.63 15.99
N SER A 38 21.23 -5.32 16.36
CA SER A 38 19.87 -4.91 15.95
C SER A 38 19.64 -3.44 16.30
N ILE A 39 19.11 -2.71 15.35
CA ILE A 39 18.85 -1.27 15.44
C ILE A 39 17.68 -1.01 16.38
N ASN A 40 16.78 -1.98 16.57
CA ASN A 40 15.52 -1.81 17.29
C ASN A 40 14.78 -0.56 16.78
N PHE A 41 14.47 -0.54 15.48
CA PHE A 41 13.67 0.53 14.87
C PHE A 41 12.23 0.43 15.38
N THR A 42 11.70 1.53 15.91
CA THR A 42 10.46 1.55 16.70
C THR A 42 9.24 1.99 15.89
N ASP A 43 8.04 1.68 16.37
CA ASP A 43 6.79 2.16 15.74
C ASP A 43 6.66 3.67 15.78
N ASP A 44 7.08 4.30 16.88
CA ASP A 44 7.11 5.76 16.98
C ASP A 44 8.01 6.38 15.91
N GLU A 45 9.14 5.74 15.58
CA GLU A 45 10.01 6.18 14.49
C GLU A 45 9.38 5.99 13.12
N ILE A 46 8.70 4.85 12.88
CA ILE A 46 7.94 4.61 11.65
C ILE A 46 6.86 5.68 11.47
N SER A 47 6.05 5.93 12.49
CA SER A 47 5.00 6.95 12.45
C SER A 47 5.55 8.36 12.25
N ILE A 48 6.73 8.68 12.80
CA ILE A 48 7.39 9.96 12.54
C ILE A 48 7.93 10.04 11.10
N PHE A 49 8.43 8.93 10.53
CA PHE A 49 8.87 8.89 9.13
C PHE A 49 7.71 9.17 8.19
N GLU A 50 6.56 8.52 8.40
CA GLU A 50 5.31 8.74 7.67
C GLU A 50 4.86 10.20 7.78
N ALA A 51 4.84 10.75 9.00
CA ALA A 51 4.49 12.15 9.24
C ALA A 51 5.46 13.15 8.57
N CYS A 52 6.69 12.73 8.28
CA CYS A 52 7.70 13.50 7.57
C CYS A 52 7.69 13.26 6.04
N GLY A 53 6.74 12.49 5.53
CA GLY A 53 6.54 12.24 4.10
C GLY A 53 7.19 10.95 3.56
N LEU A 54 7.98 10.22 4.36
CA LEU A 54 8.46 8.88 3.99
C LEU A 54 7.35 7.85 4.29
N THR A 55 6.30 7.86 3.47
CA THR A 55 5.04 7.12 3.73
C THR A 55 5.04 5.68 3.21
N ASN A 56 6.15 5.19 2.65
CA ASN A 56 6.31 3.79 2.27
C ASN A 56 7.62 3.22 2.84
N GLU A 57 7.68 1.90 2.92
CA GLU A 57 8.78 1.18 3.55
C GLU A 57 10.04 1.20 2.68
N TRP A 58 9.93 1.36 1.35
CA TRP A 58 11.08 1.42 0.45
C TRP A 58 11.89 2.70 0.70
N ASP A 59 11.20 3.84 0.80
CA ASP A 59 11.74 5.12 1.21
C ASP A 59 12.38 5.04 2.60
N SER A 60 11.64 4.50 3.57
CA SER A 60 12.07 4.42 4.97
C SER A 60 13.30 3.54 5.14
N ALA A 61 13.33 2.37 4.51
CA ALA A 61 14.47 1.45 4.54
C ALA A 61 15.69 2.05 3.85
N ALA A 62 15.52 2.61 2.65
CA ALA A 62 16.61 3.24 1.90
C ALA A 62 17.26 4.38 2.69
N PHE A 63 16.46 5.25 3.30
CA PHE A 63 16.96 6.34 4.12
C PHE A 63 17.67 5.85 5.38
N ALA A 64 17.05 4.94 6.14
CA ALA A 64 17.62 4.44 7.39
C ALA A 64 18.95 3.71 7.15
N VAL A 65 19.03 2.85 6.14
CA VAL A 65 20.26 2.12 5.77
C VAL A 65 21.31 3.06 5.20
N GLY A 66 20.92 4.01 4.35
CA GLY A 66 21.82 5.05 3.83
C GLY A 66 22.44 5.91 4.94
N LEU A 67 21.65 6.25 5.97
CA LEU A 67 22.11 7.00 7.13
C LEU A 67 23.12 6.19 7.97
N LEU A 68 22.83 4.91 8.24
CA LEU A 68 23.75 4.01 8.93
C LEU A 68 25.11 3.91 8.21
N LEU A 69 25.08 3.68 6.89
CA LEU A 69 26.30 3.62 6.07
C LEU A 69 27.06 4.94 6.10
N THR A 70 26.37 6.05 5.89
CA THR A 70 26.97 7.40 5.85
C THR A 70 27.67 7.72 7.16
N GLN A 71 27.00 7.50 8.30
CA GLN A 71 27.56 7.79 9.61
C GLN A 71 28.81 6.94 9.91
N ALA A 72 28.81 5.68 9.52
CA ALA A 72 29.98 4.82 9.69
C ALA A 72 31.17 5.27 8.82
N LEU A 73 30.93 5.59 7.55
CA LEU A 73 31.99 5.98 6.60
C LEU A 73 32.49 7.41 6.76
N ILE A 74 31.74 8.29 7.43
CA ILE A 74 32.24 9.60 7.91
C ILE A 74 33.24 9.37 9.04
N ARG A 75 32.93 8.48 9.98
CA ARG A 75 33.80 8.20 11.14
C ARG A 75 35.03 7.37 10.78
N GLN A 76 34.87 6.41 9.88
CA GLN A 76 35.95 5.50 9.47
C GLN A 76 36.04 5.41 7.95
N PRO A 77 36.63 6.43 7.31
CA PRO A 77 36.77 6.49 5.87
C PRO A 77 37.43 5.29 5.20
N ASN A 78 38.37 4.64 5.91
CA ASN A 78 39.18 3.53 5.46
C ASN A 78 38.41 2.20 5.32
N LEU A 79 37.17 2.12 5.81
CA LEU A 79 36.32 0.94 5.64
C LEU A 79 35.72 0.86 4.25
N GLN A 80 35.64 1.99 3.55
CA GLN A 80 35.09 2.05 2.20
C GLN A 80 35.93 1.18 1.25
N ALA A 81 35.27 0.25 0.56
CA ALA A 81 35.83 -0.51 -0.55
C ALA A 81 35.23 -0.04 -1.89
N ASP A 82 35.65 -0.64 -3.00
CA ASP A 82 35.12 -0.33 -4.34
C ASP A 82 33.67 -0.79 -4.51
N THR A 83 33.24 -1.79 -3.73
CA THR A 83 31.89 -2.35 -3.76
C THR A 83 31.18 -2.18 -2.41
N LEU A 84 29.85 -2.21 -2.45
CA LEU A 84 29.02 -2.16 -1.24
C LEU A 84 29.29 -3.39 -0.34
N ASP A 85 29.35 -4.60 -0.93
CA ASP A 85 29.66 -5.83 -0.19
C ASP A 85 31.06 -5.81 0.45
N GLY A 86 32.05 -5.30 -0.27
CA GLY A 86 33.40 -5.12 0.26
C GLY A 86 33.41 -4.12 1.43
N THR A 87 32.62 -3.06 1.32
CA THR A 87 32.46 -2.06 2.38
C THR A 87 31.80 -2.68 3.61
N PHE A 88 30.71 -3.43 3.45
CA PHE A 88 30.08 -4.16 4.54
C PHE A 88 31.02 -5.18 5.19
N ALA A 89 31.78 -5.93 4.40
CA ALA A 89 32.76 -6.88 4.91
C ALA A 89 33.86 -6.20 5.75
N ASN A 90 34.33 -5.02 5.34
CA ASN A 90 35.28 -4.22 6.11
C ASN A 90 34.66 -3.69 7.40
N MET A 91 33.43 -3.17 7.33
CA MET A 91 32.69 -2.67 8.50
C MET A 91 32.47 -3.76 9.54
N ARG A 92 32.05 -4.97 9.11
CA ARG A 92 31.83 -6.13 9.99
C ARG A 92 33.10 -6.59 10.71
N LYS A 93 34.27 -6.42 10.09
CA LYS A 93 35.57 -6.75 10.71
C LYS A 93 36.07 -5.67 11.66
N SER A 94 35.53 -4.45 11.58
CA SER A 94 35.88 -3.36 12.49
C SER A 94 35.35 -3.67 13.89
N THR A 95 36.20 -3.54 14.90
CA THR A 95 35.81 -3.71 16.32
C THR A 95 35.15 -2.45 16.90
N ASN A 96 35.00 -1.40 16.10
CA ASN A 96 34.48 -0.13 16.56
C ASN A 96 32.96 -0.13 16.56
N ALA A 97 32.38 0.17 17.72
CA ALA A 97 30.94 0.39 17.84
C ALA A 97 30.55 1.73 17.17
N TYR A 98 29.48 1.71 16.40
CA TYR A 98 28.87 2.93 15.85
C TYR A 98 27.61 3.23 16.65
N PRO A 99 27.43 4.47 17.14
CA PRO A 99 26.21 4.83 17.83
C PRO A 99 25.05 4.79 16.85
N ARG A 100 23.92 4.26 17.31
CA ARG A 100 22.64 4.31 16.59
C ARG A 100 22.33 5.76 16.19
N PRO A 101 21.97 6.04 14.92
CA PRO A 101 21.58 7.38 14.49
C PRO A 101 20.33 7.89 15.22
N ASP A 102 20.21 9.22 15.33
CA ASP A 102 18.96 9.89 15.67
C ASP A 102 18.06 9.96 14.44
N PHE A 103 17.44 8.83 14.08
CA PHE A 103 16.60 8.72 12.89
C PHE A 103 15.52 9.81 12.85
N VAL A 104 14.86 10.07 13.98
CA VAL A 104 13.82 11.11 14.13
C VAL A 104 14.36 12.50 13.79
N GLY A 105 15.49 12.90 14.36
CA GLY A 105 16.08 14.20 14.06
C GLY A 105 16.51 14.32 12.60
N HIS A 106 17.03 13.24 12.01
CA HIS A 106 17.46 13.21 10.61
C HIS A 106 16.26 13.32 9.64
N VAL A 107 15.20 12.54 9.84
CA VAL A 107 14.03 12.59 8.94
C VAL A 107 13.30 13.94 9.02
N ARG A 108 13.20 14.55 10.22
CA ARG A 108 12.64 15.90 10.38
C ARG A 108 13.42 16.97 9.62
N ARG A 109 14.75 16.82 9.53
CA ARG A 109 15.60 17.73 8.73
C ARG A 109 15.40 17.54 7.23
N VAL A 110 15.11 16.32 6.77
CA VAL A 110 14.72 16.06 5.38
C VAL A 110 13.36 16.72 5.11
N ALA A 111 12.37 16.49 5.96
CA ALA A 111 11.03 17.04 5.81
C ALA A 111 11.02 18.58 5.76
N ALA A 112 11.81 19.22 6.62
CA ALA A 112 11.94 20.68 6.66
C ALA A 112 12.46 21.31 5.35
N ARG A 113 13.04 20.51 4.44
CA ARG A 113 13.50 20.95 3.12
C ARG A 113 12.48 20.69 2.02
N ASN A 114 11.50 19.83 2.27
CA ASN A 114 10.44 19.48 1.34
C ASN A 114 9.20 20.34 1.60
N LEU A 115 9.31 21.65 1.34
CA LEU A 115 8.23 22.60 1.62
C LEU A 115 7.05 22.48 0.65
N ASN A 116 7.26 21.84 -0.51
CA ASN A 116 6.27 21.73 -1.58
C ASN A 116 5.51 20.39 -1.55
N GLY A 117 5.91 19.45 -0.70
CA GLY A 117 5.35 18.09 -0.69
C GLY A 117 5.76 17.27 -1.92
N ASP A 118 6.95 17.52 -2.46
CA ASP A 118 7.56 16.72 -3.52
C ASP A 118 7.87 15.29 -3.01
N ALA A 119 8.26 14.37 -3.90
CA ALA A 119 8.70 13.03 -3.47
C ALA A 119 9.86 13.14 -2.45
N PRO A 120 9.85 12.38 -1.34
CA PRO A 120 10.80 12.58 -0.25
C PRO A 120 12.20 12.03 -0.55
N THR A 121 12.32 11.00 -1.40
CA THR A 121 13.57 10.27 -1.68
C THR A 121 14.68 11.17 -2.23
N PRO A 122 14.45 12.05 -3.23
CA PRO A 122 15.48 12.97 -3.71
C PRO A 122 16.00 13.93 -2.63
N HIS A 123 15.12 14.40 -1.72
CA HIS A 123 15.53 15.23 -0.59
C HIS A 123 16.34 14.45 0.45
N ALA A 124 15.96 13.19 0.71
CA ALA A 124 16.71 12.29 1.58
C ALA A 124 18.12 12.01 1.03
N LEU A 125 18.24 11.75 -0.27
CA LEU A 125 19.51 11.57 -0.96
C LEU A 125 20.39 12.82 -0.86
N ALA A 126 19.86 13.99 -1.23
CA ALA A 126 20.59 15.25 -1.14
C ALA A 126 21.06 15.54 0.30
N TYR A 127 20.19 15.29 1.28
CA TYR A 127 20.50 15.44 2.70
C TYR A 127 21.69 14.57 3.14
N LEU A 128 21.72 13.29 2.75
CA LEU A 128 22.84 12.41 3.08
C LEU A 128 24.12 12.84 2.36
N GLN A 129 24.03 13.24 1.09
CA GLN A 129 25.16 13.68 0.28
C GLN A 129 25.86 14.94 0.84
N GLU A 130 25.12 15.87 1.46
CA GLU A 130 25.72 17.07 2.07
C GLU A 130 26.69 16.75 3.22
N SER A 131 26.40 15.70 3.98
CA SER A 131 27.26 15.26 5.09
C SER A 131 28.33 14.27 4.66
N ALA A 132 28.15 13.62 3.52
CA ALA A 132 28.98 12.54 3.04
C ALA A 132 30.14 13.03 2.15
N ARG A 133 31.23 12.27 2.13
CA ARG A 133 32.29 12.44 1.12
C ARG A 133 31.74 12.03 -0.25
N THR A 134 32.20 12.69 -1.31
CA THR A 134 31.77 12.40 -2.70
C THR A 134 32.00 10.94 -3.10
N SER A 135 33.01 10.27 -2.51
CA SER A 135 33.26 8.84 -2.72
C SER A 135 32.09 7.95 -2.26
N ILE A 136 31.24 8.41 -1.35
CA ILE A 136 30.10 7.63 -0.81
C ILE A 136 28.86 7.78 -1.72
N TYR A 137 28.82 8.80 -2.59
CA TYR A 137 27.63 9.13 -3.38
C TYR A 137 27.14 7.97 -4.24
N PRO A 138 28.00 7.15 -4.89
CA PRO A 138 27.53 5.98 -5.65
C PRO A 138 26.72 5.00 -4.78
N PHE A 139 27.12 4.76 -3.53
CA PHE A 139 26.38 3.87 -2.63
C PHE A 139 25.04 4.46 -2.21
N LEU A 140 24.98 5.77 -1.97
CA LEU A 140 23.71 6.44 -1.68
C LEU A 140 22.77 6.40 -2.87
N GLN A 141 23.30 6.55 -4.10
CA GLN A 141 22.52 6.40 -5.32
C GLN A 141 21.99 4.97 -5.50
N MET A 142 22.75 3.95 -5.11
CA MET A 142 22.26 2.56 -5.12
C MET A 142 21.05 2.34 -4.21
N PHE A 143 20.91 3.09 -3.11
CA PHE A 143 19.76 2.97 -2.20
C PHE A 143 18.59 3.88 -2.54
N LEU A 144 18.88 5.12 -2.93
CA LEU A 144 17.89 6.20 -3.01
C LEU A 144 17.67 6.72 -4.43
N GLY A 145 18.40 6.21 -5.42
CA GLY A 145 18.30 6.66 -6.82
C GLY A 145 17.00 6.20 -7.49
N ASP A 146 16.59 4.96 -7.23
CA ASP A 146 15.31 4.41 -7.71
C ASP A 146 14.77 3.36 -6.72
N ILE A 147 14.07 3.81 -5.69
CA ILE A 147 13.51 2.93 -4.65
C ILE A 147 12.43 1.97 -5.14
N TYR A 148 11.95 2.12 -6.38
CA TYR A 148 10.96 1.23 -6.98
C TYR A 148 11.60 0.05 -7.71
N SER A 149 12.90 0.12 -7.99
CA SER A 149 13.63 -0.94 -8.69
C SER A 149 14.06 -2.07 -7.76
N LEU A 150 13.95 -3.31 -8.22
CA LEU A 150 14.54 -4.47 -7.54
C LEU A 150 16.07 -4.52 -7.64
N ASP A 151 16.68 -3.65 -8.45
CA ASP A 151 18.13 -3.46 -8.43
C ASP A 151 18.58 -2.64 -7.22
N THR A 152 17.66 -1.88 -6.60
CA THR A 152 17.90 -1.20 -5.33
C THR A 152 17.98 -2.24 -4.22
N PRO A 153 19.14 -2.37 -3.51
CA PRO A 153 19.33 -3.45 -2.55
C PRO A 153 18.30 -3.46 -1.43
N THR A 154 17.93 -2.29 -0.90
CA THR A 154 16.94 -2.18 0.18
C THR A 154 15.56 -2.61 -0.26
N THR A 155 15.13 -2.24 -1.47
CA THR A 155 13.85 -2.66 -2.04
C THR A 155 13.80 -4.16 -2.26
N ARG A 156 14.88 -4.76 -2.81
CA ARG A 156 15.00 -6.20 -2.97
C ARG A 156 14.85 -6.95 -1.64
N ILE A 157 15.62 -6.54 -0.63
CA ILE A 157 15.57 -7.19 0.69
C ILE A 157 14.22 -6.97 1.38
N GLN A 158 13.65 -5.77 1.28
CA GLN A 158 12.32 -5.47 1.81
C GLN A 158 11.28 -6.39 1.20
N GLN A 159 11.28 -6.56 -0.12
CA GLN A 159 10.34 -7.43 -0.82
C GLN A 159 10.48 -8.90 -0.41
N VAL A 160 11.69 -9.39 -0.10
CA VAL A 160 11.88 -10.75 0.43
C VAL A 160 11.26 -10.89 1.82
N HIS A 161 11.40 -9.90 2.68
CA HIS A 161 10.75 -9.92 4.00
C HIS A 161 9.23 -9.75 3.91
N THR A 162 8.74 -8.87 3.04
CA THR A 162 7.31 -8.63 2.83
C THR A 162 6.62 -9.88 2.31
N LEU A 163 7.15 -10.49 1.25
CA LEU A 163 6.51 -11.61 0.54
C LEU A 163 6.95 -13.00 1.01
N GLY A 164 8.06 -13.09 1.73
CA GLY A 164 8.76 -14.35 1.99
C GLY A 164 9.60 -14.80 0.80
N SER A 165 10.51 -15.75 1.02
CA SER A 165 11.42 -16.26 -0.02
C SER A 165 10.67 -16.90 -1.19
N GLU A 166 9.68 -17.75 -0.91
CA GLU A 166 8.85 -18.40 -1.93
C GLU A 166 8.00 -17.38 -2.70
N GLY A 167 7.35 -16.45 -2.00
CA GLY A 167 6.53 -15.40 -2.60
C GLY A 167 7.35 -14.47 -3.48
N PHE A 168 8.54 -14.06 -3.02
CA PHE A 168 9.49 -13.27 -3.79
C PHE A 168 9.91 -13.99 -5.08
N ALA A 169 10.33 -15.25 -4.97
CA ALA A 169 10.81 -16.01 -6.13
C ALA A 169 9.73 -16.19 -7.19
N LYS A 170 8.48 -16.47 -6.76
CA LYS A 170 7.33 -16.58 -7.66
C LYS A 170 6.96 -15.25 -8.32
N THR A 171 7.06 -14.15 -7.58
CA THR A 171 6.66 -12.81 -8.07
C THR A 171 7.63 -12.28 -9.10
N TYR A 172 8.93 -12.44 -8.86
CA TYR A 172 9.97 -11.77 -9.65
C TYR A 172 10.75 -12.70 -10.57
N ASP A 173 10.50 -14.00 -10.54
CA ASP A 173 11.23 -15.03 -11.30
C ASP A 173 12.75 -14.99 -11.05
N ILE A 174 13.13 -14.65 -9.81
CA ILE A 174 14.52 -14.54 -9.35
C ILE A 174 14.62 -15.22 -7.98
N SER A 175 15.67 -16.01 -7.74
CA SER A 175 15.89 -16.65 -6.45
C SER A 175 15.99 -15.62 -5.32
N ALA A 176 15.32 -15.89 -4.20
CA ALA A 176 15.45 -15.08 -3.01
C ALA A 176 16.91 -15.13 -2.48
N PRO A 177 17.46 -14.01 -1.98
CA PRO A 177 18.82 -13.96 -1.44
C PRO A 177 18.97 -14.70 -0.10
N PHE A 178 17.86 -14.98 0.59
CA PHE A 178 17.80 -15.75 1.82
C PHE A 178 16.40 -16.30 2.05
N GLU A 179 16.28 -17.30 2.94
CA GLU A 179 15.00 -17.84 3.37
C GLU A 179 14.31 -16.92 4.39
N SER A 180 13.03 -16.64 4.17
CA SER A 180 12.20 -15.85 5.07
C SER A 180 10.74 -16.26 4.93
N GLU A 181 10.02 -16.31 6.04
CA GLU A 181 8.56 -16.29 6.02
C GLU A 181 8.04 -14.95 5.48
N SER A 182 6.83 -14.97 4.93
CA SER A 182 6.11 -13.76 4.50
C SER A 182 5.67 -12.94 5.71
N ALA A 183 6.17 -11.72 5.83
CA ALA A 183 5.75 -10.85 6.92
C ALA A 183 4.25 -10.51 6.81
N LEU A 184 3.73 -10.31 5.60
CA LEU A 184 2.31 -10.02 5.38
C LEU A 184 1.44 -11.19 5.84
N LEU A 185 1.76 -12.43 5.45
CA LEU A 185 0.91 -13.58 5.82
C LEU A 185 1.00 -13.96 7.30
N VAL A 186 2.12 -13.65 7.96
CA VAL A 186 2.37 -14.04 9.36
C VAL A 186 1.92 -12.97 10.36
N HIS A 187 2.07 -11.68 10.03
CA HIS A 187 1.89 -10.60 11.01
C HIS A 187 0.68 -9.70 10.74
N ASP A 188 0.14 -9.66 9.52
CA ASP A 188 -1.12 -8.92 9.31
C ASP A 188 -2.26 -9.53 10.12
N VAL A 189 -3.11 -8.67 10.68
CA VAL A 189 -4.19 -9.10 11.57
C VAL A 189 -5.55 -8.75 10.95
N PRO A 190 -6.42 -9.73 10.67
CA PRO A 190 -7.80 -9.46 10.27
C PRO A 190 -8.55 -8.66 11.35
N LEU A 191 -9.19 -7.57 10.94
CA LEU A 191 -10.03 -6.73 11.80
C LEU A 191 -11.50 -7.13 11.75
N LEU A 192 -11.89 -7.89 10.73
CA LEU A 192 -13.23 -8.44 10.61
C LEU A 192 -13.35 -9.71 11.48
N SER A 193 -14.28 -9.68 12.43
CA SER A 193 -14.59 -10.84 13.26
C SER A 193 -15.26 -11.96 12.44
N GLU A 194 -15.06 -13.21 12.85
CA GLU A 194 -15.71 -14.36 12.19
C GLU A 194 -17.24 -14.26 12.18
N ALA A 195 -17.84 -13.66 13.22
CA ALA A 195 -19.28 -13.41 13.28
C ALA A 195 -19.70 -12.41 12.20
N SER A 196 -19.04 -11.25 12.11
CA SER A 196 -19.37 -10.23 11.09
C SER A 196 -19.05 -10.71 9.67
N LYS A 197 -17.99 -11.50 9.48
CA LYS A 197 -17.69 -12.18 8.21
C LYS A 197 -18.83 -13.11 7.81
N THR A 198 -19.30 -13.95 8.73
CA THR A 198 -20.44 -14.85 8.48
C THR A 198 -21.69 -14.05 8.08
N SER A 199 -22.03 -13.01 8.83
CA SER A 199 -23.18 -12.14 8.51
C SER A 199 -23.03 -11.42 7.17
N LEU A 200 -21.82 -10.98 6.81
CA LEU A 200 -21.55 -10.34 5.52
C LEU A 200 -21.78 -11.30 4.35
N PHE A 201 -21.32 -12.55 4.47
CA PHE A 201 -21.55 -13.56 3.43
C PHE A 201 -23.01 -14.00 3.35
N GLN A 202 -23.72 -14.12 4.48
CA GLN A 202 -25.17 -14.35 4.49
C GLN A 202 -25.92 -13.19 3.83
N TRP A 203 -25.54 -11.95 4.13
CA TRP A 203 -26.11 -10.75 3.51
C TRP A 203 -25.92 -10.73 1.98
N ARG A 204 -24.78 -11.22 1.49
CA ARG A 204 -24.45 -11.37 0.06
C ARG A 204 -25.30 -12.43 -0.66
N GLU A 205 -25.94 -13.36 0.05
CA GLU A 205 -26.81 -14.37 -0.58
C GLU A 205 -28.05 -13.73 -1.25
N HIS A 206 -28.42 -12.50 -0.85
CA HIS A 206 -29.48 -11.77 -1.51
C HIS A 206 -29.05 -11.28 -2.90
N PRO A 207 -29.80 -11.53 -4.00
CA PRO A 207 -29.37 -11.25 -5.38
C PRO A 207 -29.06 -9.77 -5.73
N SER A 208 -29.42 -8.85 -4.84
CA SER A 208 -29.16 -7.42 -5.01
C SER A 208 -28.08 -6.89 -4.07
N HIS A 209 -27.36 -7.76 -3.38
CA HIS A 209 -26.30 -7.40 -2.43
C HIS A 209 -24.98 -7.99 -2.91
N ASP A 210 -23.95 -7.15 -3.03
CA ASP A 210 -22.59 -7.63 -3.28
C ASP A 210 -21.57 -6.72 -2.61
N PHE A 211 -20.32 -7.18 -2.54
CA PHE A 211 -19.22 -6.41 -2.02
C PHE A 211 -17.91 -6.71 -2.74
N VAL A 212 -16.97 -5.79 -2.60
CA VAL A 212 -15.67 -5.81 -3.28
C VAL A 212 -14.59 -5.28 -2.34
N VAL A 213 -13.39 -5.83 -2.48
CA VAL A 213 -12.19 -5.29 -1.85
C VAL A 213 -11.50 -4.36 -2.83
N PHE A 214 -11.08 -3.18 -2.39
CA PHE A 214 -10.29 -2.25 -3.18
C PHE A 214 -9.21 -1.64 -2.31
N THR A 215 -7.97 -1.56 -2.80
CA THR A 215 -6.83 -1.17 -1.95
C THR A 215 -5.70 -0.54 -2.73
N ALA A 216 -4.92 0.31 -2.08
CA ALA A 216 -3.67 0.81 -2.64
C ALA A 216 -2.52 -0.21 -2.58
N ARG A 217 -2.68 -1.34 -1.87
CA ARG A 217 -1.66 -2.40 -1.90
C ARG A 217 -1.40 -2.86 -3.33
N PRO A 218 -0.13 -3.13 -3.70
CA PRO A 218 0.21 -3.90 -4.89
C PRO A 218 -0.64 -5.16 -4.98
N SER A 219 -0.92 -5.60 -6.20
CA SER A 219 -1.69 -6.83 -6.41
C SER A 219 -1.26 -7.50 -7.69
N LEU A 220 -1.75 -8.70 -7.94
CA LEU A 220 -1.73 -9.30 -9.26
C LEU A 220 -2.56 -8.46 -10.27
N PRO A 221 -2.34 -8.64 -11.58
CA PRO A 221 -3.27 -8.16 -12.62
C PRO A 221 -4.67 -8.80 -12.44
N PRO A 222 -5.68 -8.31 -13.18
CA PRO A 222 -7.06 -8.80 -13.03
C PRO A 222 -7.15 -10.31 -13.20
N ALA A 223 -7.91 -10.97 -12.32
CA ALA A 223 -7.97 -12.44 -12.29
C ALA A 223 -8.56 -13.06 -13.57
N ASP A 224 -9.38 -12.31 -14.30
CA ASP A 224 -10.02 -12.67 -15.56
C ASP A 224 -9.28 -12.15 -16.81
N ALA A 225 -8.10 -11.54 -16.65
CA ALA A 225 -7.25 -11.10 -17.75
C ALA A 225 -6.19 -12.16 -18.12
N ASP A 226 -5.92 -12.30 -19.42
CA ASP A 226 -4.76 -13.05 -19.91
C ASP A 226 -3.51 -12.18 -19.78
N SER A 227 -2.85 -12.24 -18.62
CA SER A 227 -1.69 -11.40 -18.31
C SER A 227 -0.70 -12.14 -17.42
N SER A 228 0.60 -11.89 -17.66
CA SER A 228 1.65 -12.45 -16.82
C SER A 228 1.58 -11.86 -15.41
N PRO A 229 1.64 -12.69 -14.36
CA PRO A 229 1.72 -12.21 -12.98
C PRO A 229 3.14 -11.74 -12.61
N VAL A 230 4.15 -11.99 -13.45
CA VAL A 230 5.55 -11.65 -13.15
C VAL A 230 5.70 -10.14 -13.02
N GLY A 231 6.33 -9.70 -11.93
CA GLY A 231 6.57 -8.29 -11.60
C GLY A 231 5.42 -7.61 -10.86
N TYR A 232 4.33 -8.32 -10.58
CA TYR A 232 3.19 -7.81 -9.81
C TYR A 232 3.20 -8.41 -8.41
N ALA A 233 3.62 -7.62 -7.40
CA ALA A 233 3.64 -8.07 -6.01
C ALA A 233 2.20 -8.38 -5.51
N PRO A 234 1.90 -9.61 -5.05
CA PRO A 234 0.54 -10.06 -4.73
C PRO A 234 0.08 -9.63 -3.32
N GLU A 235 0.43 -8.42 -2.88
CA GLU A 235 0.27 -7.99 -1.47
C GLU A 235 -1.21 -7.82 -1.06
N GLY A 236 -2.05 -7.30 -1.97
CA GLY A 236 -3.51 -7.25 -1.82
C GLY A 236 -4.16 -8.62 -1.97
N ASP A 237 -3.58 -9.51 -2.78
CA ASP A 237 -4.08 -10.89 -2.93
C ASP A 237 -3.81 -11.70 -1.65
N PHE A 238 -2.66 -11.50 -0.99
CA PHE A 238 -2.39 -12.04 0.35
C PHE A 238 -3.38 -11.53 1.40
N ALA A 239 -3.77 -10.26 1.34
CA ALA A 239 -4.80 -9.73 2.22
C ALA A 239 -6.15 -10.44 2.02
N VAL A 240 -6.58 -10.64 0.78
CA VAL A 240 -7.82 -11.37 0.43
C VAL A 240 -7.74 -12.84 0.86
N GLU A 241 -6.58 -13.48 0.70
CA GLU A 241 -6.33 -14.85 1.15
C GLU A 241 -6.45 -14.96 2.67
N LEU A 242 -5.80 -14.07 3.42
CA LEU A 242 -5.85 -14.03 4.88
C LEU A 242 -7.28 -13.81 5.41
N LEU A 243 -8.07 -13.00 4.69
CA LEU A 243 -9.49 -12.78 5.00
C LEU A 243 -10.38 -13.97 4.60
N GLY A 244 -9.89 -14.92 3.81
CA GLY A 244 -10.67 -16.04 3.27
C GLY A 244 -11.70 -15.61 2.23
N PHE A 245 -11.41 -14.56 1.45
CA PHE A 245 -12.32 -13.89 0.52
C PHE A 245 -12.17 -14.38 -0.93
N HIS A 246 -11.92 -15.68 -1.13
CA HIS A 246 -11.53 -16.26 -2.42
C HIS A 246 -12.45 -15.98 -3.63
N ASN A 247 -13.74 -15.68 -3.40
CA ASN A 247 -14.73 -15.38 -4.44
C ASN A 247 -15.23 -13.92 -4.39
N VAL A 248 -14.44 -13.03 -3.79
CA VAL A 248 -14.73 -11.59 -3.72
C VAL A 248 -13.78 -10.89 -4.68
N PRO A 249 -14.28 -10.06 -5.61
CA PRO A 249 -13.41 -9.32 -6.50
C PRO A 249 -12.44 -8.42 -5.74
N LEU A 250 -11.23 -8.27 -6.27
CA LEU A 250 -10.20 -7.39 -5.74
C LEU A 250 -9.82 -6.35 -6.78
N ILE A 251 -9.84 -5.07 -6.41
CA ILE A 251 -9.31 -3.97 -7.21
C ILE A 251 -8.12 -3.32 -6.47
N GLY A 252 -6.96 -3.95 -6.56
CA GLY A 252 -5.68 -3.48 -6.02
C GLY A 252 -4.86 -2.61 -6.98
N ALA A 253 -3.68 -2.15 -6.53
CA ALA A 253 -2.81 -1.29 -7.33
C ALA A 253 -2.21 -2.00 -8.56
N GLY A 254 -2.03 -3.32 -8.52
CA GLY A 254 -1.61 -4.07 -9.70
C GLY A 254 -2.67 -4.14 -10.80
N ARG A 255 -3.96 -4.22 -10.43
CA ARG A 255 -5.05 -4.06 -11.40
C ARG A 255 -5.05 -2.65 -12.02
N MET A 256 -4.72 -1.62 -11.24
CA MET A 256 -4.56 -0.26 -11.77
C MET A 256 -3.33 -0.14 -12.68
N GLN A 257 -2.22 -0.78 -12.34
CA GLN A 257 -1.03 -0.83 -13.20
C GLN A 257 -1.31 -1.54 -14.52
N TRP A 258 -2.01 -2.66 -14.48
CA TRP A 258 -2.49 -3.35 -15.67
C TRP A 258 -3.34 -2.42 -16.53
N LEU A 259 -4.35 -1.77 -15.94
CA LEU A 259 -5.22 -0.83 -16.65
C LEU A 259 -4.43 0.34 -17.26
N ALA A 260 -3.55 0.96 -16.48
CA ALA A 260 -2.74 2.11 -16.91
C ALA A 260 -1.90 1.80 -18.15
N SER A 261 -1.33 0.58 -18.22
CA SER A 261 -0.56 0.15 -19.39
C SER A 261 -1.40 0.06 -20.67
N HIS A 262 -2.70 -0.24 -20.58
CA HIS A 262 -3.61 -0.32 -21.73
C HIS A 262 -4.05 1.06 -22.24
N TYR A 263 -3.92 2.11 -21.42
CA TYR A 263 -4.34 3.48 -21.75
C TYR A 263 -3.15 4.45 -21.88
N ASN A 264 -1.90 3.94 -21.89
CA ASN A 264 -0.69 4.75 -21.87
C ASN A 264 -0.69 5.80 -20.74
N ARG A 265 -1.10 5.37 -19.54
CA ARG A 265 -1.10 6.14 -18.30
C ARG A 265 -0.12 5.58 -17.30
N THR A 266 0.05 6.32 -16.21
CA THR A 266 0.72 5.85 -15.00
C THR A 266 -0.33 5.36 -13.98
N PRO A 267 0.00 4.37 -13.12
CA PRO A 267 -0.95 3.87 -12.11
C PRO A 267 -1.48 4.96 -11.16
N GLY A 268 -0.62 5.94 -10.83
CA GLY A 268 -0.98 7.07 -9.96
C GLY A 268 -2.05 8.00 -10.53
N GLU A 269 -2.31 7.97 -11.84
CA GLU A 269 -3.41 8.70 -12.47
C GLU A 269 -4.78 8.01 -12.29
N TYR A 270 -4.80 6.75 -11.83
CA TYR A 270 -6.02 5.95 -11.67
C TYR A 270 -6.31 5.49 -10.22
N ILE A 271 -5.29 5.47 -9.35
CA ILE A 271 -5.47 5.20 -7.91
C ILE A 271 -6.06 6.41 -7.18
N LYS A 272 -6.63 6.19 -5.99
CA LYS A 272 -7.05 7.26 -5.05
C LYS A 272 -5.98 8.38 -5.01
N PRO A 273 -6.38 9.67 -5.10
CA PRO A 273 -7.73 10.20 -4.94
C PRO A 273 -8.59 10.22 -6.21
N TYR A 274 -8.11 9.67 -7.33
CA TYR A 274 -8.90 9.58 -8.57
C TYR A 274 -10.02 8.53 -8.44
N PRO A 275 -11.17 8.73 -9.12
CA PRO A 275 -12.34 7.88 -8.96
C PRO A 275 -12.25 6.53 -9.69
N VAL A 276 -11.24 6.32 -10.54
CA VAL A 276 -11.17 5.16 -11.45
C VAL A 276 -11.13 3.84 -10.69
N GLN A 277 -10.31 3.75 -9.63
CA GLN A 277 -10.27 2.57 -8.78
C GLN A 277 -11.63 2.24 -8.15
N ALA A 278 -12.35 3.23 -7.63
CA ALA A 278 -13.66 3.04 -7.02
C ALA A 278 -14.74 2.69 -8.06
N LEU A 279 -14.70 3.30 -9.26
CA LEU A 279 -15.56 2.93 -10.38
C LEU A 279 -15.34 1.46 -10.78
N ALA A 280 -14.09 1.02 -10.90
CA ALA A 280 -13.77 -0.35 -11.23
C ALA A 280 -14.27 -1.31 -10.13
N ALA A 281 -14.11 -0.94 -8.86
CA ALA A 281 -14.62 -1.73 -7.74
C ALA A 281 -16.15 -1.87 -7.78
N ILE A 282 -16.89 -0.78 -8.02
CA ILE A 282 -18.35 -0.83 -8.18
C ILE A 282 -18.75 -1.76 -9.33
N GLY A 283 -18.09 -1.65 -10.49
CA GLY A 283 -18.36 -2.55 -11.63
C GLY A 283 -18.05 -4.02 -11.32
N ALA A 284 -16.94 -4.27 -10.63
CA ALA A 284 -16.48 -5.62 -10.30
C ALA A 284 -17.41 -6.28 -9.28
N ALA A 285 -17.89 -5.53 -8.29
CA ALA A 285 -18.88 -6.02 -7.31
C ALA A 285 -20.15 -6.54 -7.98
N ILE A 286 -20.58 -5.94 -9.10
CA ILE A 286 -21.84 -6.33 -9.76
C ILE A 286 -21.65 -7.49 -10.74
N SER A 287 -20.51 -7.52 -11.41
CA SER A 287 -20.28 -8.40 -12.55
C SER A 287 -19.41 -9.61 -12.24
N GLY A 288 -18.60 -9.53 -11.19
CA GLY A 288 -17.49 -10.46 -10.94
C GLY A 288 -16.35 -10.36 -11.97
N GLN A 289 -16.41 -9.43 -12.92
CA GLN A 289 -15.43 -9.30 -14.02
C GLN A 289 -14.51 -8.10 -13.77
N GLU A 290 -13.30 -8.36 -13.28
CA GLU A 290 -12.35 -7.31 -12.91
C GLU A 290 -11.87 -6.53 -14.15
N ALA A 291 -11.40 -7.21 -15.19
CA ALA A 291 -10.86 -6.59 -16.41
C ALA A 291 -11.90 -5.71 -17.13
N ALA A 292 -13.12 -6.23 -17.32
CA ALA A 292 -14.19 -5.48 -17.97
C ALA A 292 -14.61 -4.24 -17.15
N SER A 293 -14.58 -4.34 -15.82
CA SER A 293 -14.90 -3.24 -14.92
C SER A 293 -13.84 -2.15 -14.94
N LEU A 294 -12.56 -2.52 -15.03
CA LEU A 294 -11.44 -1.61 -15.16
C LEU A 294 -11.53 -0.78 -16.45
N HIS A 295 -11.79 -1.43 -17.59
CA HIS A 295 -12.02 -0.72 -18.85
C HIS A 295 -13.24 0.19 -18.80
N ALA A 296 -14.35 -0.27 -18.22
CA ALA A 296 -15.56 0.55 -18.07
C ALA A 296 -15.30 1.79 -17.21
N ALA A 297 -14.52 1.66 -16.14
CA ALA A 297 -14.12 2.76 -15.28
C ALA A 297 -13.28 3.80 -16.02
N ALA A 298 -12.25 3.37 -16.76
CA ALA A 298 -11.42 4.27 -17.56
C ALA A 298 -12.24 4.98 -18.66
N LEU A 299 -13.12 4.28 -19.37
CA LEU A 299 -13.98 4.87 -20.40
C LEU A 299 -14.96 5.90 -19.83
N LEU A 300 -15.54 5.64 -18.66
CA LEU A 300 -16.41 6.61 -18.00
C LEU A 300 -15.61 7.85 -17.56
N PHE A 301 -14.45 7.64 -16.94
CA PHE A 301 -13.63 8.73 -16.43
C PHE A 301 -13.06 9.62 -17.55
N GLU A 302 -12.43 9.01 -18.57
CA GLU A 302 -11.74 9.75 -19.63
C GLU A 302 -12.68 10.24 -20.74
N GLN A 303 -13.73 9.47 -21.05
CA GLN A 303 -14.57 9.72 -22.23
C GLN A 303 -16.04 9.99 -21.89
N LYS A 304 -16.41 9.99 -20.61
CA LYS A 304 -17.81 10.13 -20.14
C LYS A 304 -18.75 9.08 -20.76
N ARG A 305 -18.22 7.89 -21.06
CA ARG A 305 -18.97 6.79 -21.67
C ARG A 305 -19.30 5.72 -20.64
N LEU A 306 -20.59 5.57 -20.35
CA LEU A 306 -21.09 4.49 -19.51
C LEU A 306 -21.20 3.20 -20.33
N THR A 307 -20.39 2.19 -19.99
CA THR A 307 -20.31 0.92 -20.72
C THR A 307 -20.09 -0.27 -19.79
N GLY A 308 -20.16 -1.49 -20.34
CA GLY A 308 -19.74 -2.71 -19.63
C GLY A 308 -20.49 -2.94 -18.32
N PRO A 309 -19.81 -3.46 -17.28
CA PRO A 309 -20.41 -3.67 -15.95
C PRO A 309 -21.08 -2.43 -15.35
N LEU A 310 -20.52 -1.23 -15.55
CA LEU A 310 -21.11 0.01 -15.03
C LEU A 310 -22.45 0.37 -15.69
N PHE A 311 -22.67 -0.01 -16.95
CA PHE A 311 -23.96 0.20 -17.61
C PHE A 311 -25.08 -0.63 -16.95
N GLN A 312 -24.77 -1.77 -16.33
CA GLN A 312 -25.77 -2.60 -15.65
C GLN A 312 -26.40 -1.90 -14.44
N LEU A 313 -25.77 -0.85 -13.90
CA LEU A 313 -26.32 -0.03 -12.83
C LEU A 313 -27.59 0.73 -13.25
N THR A 314 -27.82 0.98 -14.54
CA THR A 314 -29.01 1.71 -15.00
C THR A 314 -30.30 0.90 -14.91
N GLN A 315 -30.21 -0.40 -14.59
CA GLN A 315 -31.35 -1.30 -14.58
C GLN A 315 -32.23 -1.16 -13.34
N GLN A 316 -31.70 -0.61 -12.25
CA GLN A 316 -32.41 -0.41 -10.99
C GLN A 316 -31.70 0.62 -10.11
N PRO A 317 -32.37 1.19 -9.08
CA PRO A 317 -31.71 2.09 -8.12
C PRO A 317 -30.60 1.36 -7.35
N ASN A 318 -29.49 2.03 -7.09
CA ASN A 318 -28.32 1.47 -6.42
C ASN A 318 -27.96 2.29 -5.17
N ARG A 319 -27.27 1.66 -4.23
CA ARG A 319 -26.61 2.29 -3.10
C ARG A 319 -25.20 1.74 -3.00
N VAL A 320 -24.22 2.64 -2.98
CA VAL A 320 -22.82 2.31 -2.72
C VAL A 320 -22.47 2.80 -1.32
N THR A 321 -22.00 1.87 -0.49
CA THR A 321 -21.47 2.18 0.85
C THR A 321 -19.98 1.85 0.87
N VAL A 322 -19.15 2.85 1.15
CA VAL A 322 -17.69 2.65 1.30
C VAL A 322 -17.29 2.58 2.77
N PHE A 323 -16.44 1.62 3.10
CA PHE A 323 -15.73 1.49 4.37
C PHE A 323 -14.26 1.83 4.14
N GLU A 324 -13.80 2.90 4.76
CA GLU A 324 -12.51 3.49 4.44
C GLU A 324 -11.91 4.18 5.68
N ASP A 325 -10.60 4.10 5.85
CA ASP A 325 -9.88 4.76 6.93
C ASP A 325 -9.27 6.11 6.49
N SER A 326 -9.20 6.39 5.19
CA SER A 326 -8.65 7.63 4.62
C SER A 326 -9.71 8.58 4.07
N THR A 327 -9.52 9.90 4.27
CA THR A 327 -10.39 10.90 3.64
C THR A 327 -10.26 10.89 2.11
N GLY A 328 -9.09 10.51 1.59
CA GLY A 328 -8.81 10.43 0.16
C GLY A 328 -9.65 9.35 -0.52
N GLY A 329 -9.73 8.15 0.07
CA GLY A 329 -10.55 7.06 -0.44
C GLY A 329 -12.04 7.39 -0.45
N ILE A 330 -12.57 7.99 0.63
CA ILE A 330 -13.98 8.41 0.70
C ILE A 330 -14.30 9.42 -0.40
N ARG A 331 -13.44 10.43 -0.60
CA ARG A 331 -13.62 11.44 -1.65
C ARG A 331 -13.56 10.83 -3.05
N ALA A 332 -12.61 9.92 -3.29
CA ALA A 332 -12.49 9.21 -4.57
C ALA A 332 -13.78 8.43 -4.90
N THR A 333 -14.32 7.69 -3.93
CA THR A 333 -15.57 6.94 -4.13
C THR A 333 -16.79 7.86 -4.32
N ARG A 334 -16.85 8.99 -3.61
CA ARG A 334 -17.89 9.99 -3.83
C ARG A 334 -17.86 10.52 -5.27
N LEU A 335 -16.68 10.90 -5.76
CA LEU A 335 -16.48 11.35 -7.14
C LEU A 335 -16.89 10.26 -8.15
N ALA A 336 -16.58 9.00 -7.87
CA ALA A 336 -17.04 7.88 -8.70
C ALA A 336 -18.56 7.80 -8.79
N VAL A 337 -19.27 7.94 -7.66
CA VAL A 337 -20.74 7.96 -7.63
C VAL A 337 -21.31 9.20 -8.33
N GLU A 338 -20.68 10.37 -8.18
CA GLU A 338 -21.07 11.58 -8.90
C GLU A 338 -20.96 11.42 -10.42
N LEU A 339 -19.86 10.84 -10.92
CA LEU A 339 -19.71 10.51 -12.34
C LEU A 339 -20.78 9.54 -12.85
N LEU A 340 -21.17 8.56 -12.04
CA LEU A 340 -22.26 7.64 -12.39
C LEU A 340 -23.60 8.37 -12.45
N ARG A 341 -23.89 9.29 -11.51
CA ARG A 341 -25.11 10.12 -11.56
C ARG A 341 -25.15 11.02 -12.77
N GLU A 342 -24.02 11.68 -13.10
CA GLU A 342 -23.88 12.49 -14.32
C GLU A 342 -24.15 11.66 -15.59
N ALA A 343 -23.80 10.38 -15.56
CA ALA A 343 -24.07 9.43 -16.64
C ALA A 343 -25.49 8.82 -16.62
N GLY A 344 -26.38 9.30 -15.75
CA GLY A 344 -27.79 8.90 -15.69
C GLY A 344 -28.09 7.68 -14.82
N VAL A 345 -27.15 7.26 -13.97
CA VAL A 345 -27.39 6.17 -13.00
C VAL A 345 -28.12 6.70 -11.77
N GLU A 346 -29.20 6.04 -11.37
CA GLU A 346 -29.84 6.26 -10.08
C GLU A 346 -29.04 5.56 -8.97
N ILE A 347 -28.29 6.34 -8.20
CA ILE A 347 -27.35 5.81 -7.20
C ILE A 347 -27.22 6.70 -5.96
N GLU A 348 -27.32 6.10 -4.79
CA GLU A 348 -27.06 6.70 -3.49
C GLU A 348 -25.62 6.42 -3.04
N PHE A 349 -25.06 7.35 -2.25
CA PHE A 349 -23.73 7.22 -1.69
C PHE A 349 -23.80 7.32 -0.17
N GLN A 350 -23.16 6.37 0.50
CA GLN A 350 -22.92 6.39 1.94
C GLN A 350 -21.44 6.10 2.20
N ALA A 351 -20.87 6.75 3.21
CA ALA A 351 -19.51 6.53 3.65
C ALA A 351 -19.46 6.23 5.15
N ILE A 352 -18.73 5.17 5.50
CA ILE A 352 -18.40 4.77 6.85
C ILE A 352 -16.90 4.95 7.02
N GLY A 353 -16.50 5.95 7.81
CA GLY A 353 -15.13 6.13 8.23
C GLY A 353 -14.78 5.14 9.33
N VAL A 354 -13.69 4.41 9.19
CA VAL A 354 -13.25 3.42 10.20
C VAL A 354 -11.93 3.88 10.81
N SER A 355 -11.93 4.15 12.12
CA SER A 355 -10.69 4.37 12.86
C SER A 355 -10.94 4.39 14.37
N PRO A 356 -10.08 3.77 15.19
CA PRO A 356 -10.12 3.92 16.65
C PRO A 356 -9.39 5.18 17.16
N HIS A 357 -8.78 5.98 16.27
CA HIS A 357 -7.93 7.11 16.65
C HIS A 357 -8.66 8.46 16.51
N ALA A 358 -8.73 9.23 17.60
CA ALA A 358 -9.50 10.47 17.66
C ALA A 358 -9.17 11.48 16.56
N ASP A 359 -7.90 11.69 16.24
CA ASP A 359 -7.50 12.65 15.20
C ASP A 359 -7.97 12.21 13.79
N LYS A 360 -7.88 10.91 13.51
CA LYS A 360 -8.34 10.32 12.24
C LYS A 360 -9.86 10.30 12.17
N GLN A 361 -10.55 10.03 13.28
CA GLN A 361 -12.00 10.16 13.38
C GLN A 361 -12.46 11.59 13.10
N ALA A 362 -11.79 12.59 13.66
CA ALA A 362 -12.10 13.99 13.41
C ALA A 362 -11.97 14.34 11.92
N ALA A 363 -10.91 13.90 11.25
CA ALA A 363 -10.74 14.08 9.81
C ALA A 363 -11.82 13.35 8.99
N LEU A 364 -12.11 12.09 9.33
CA LEU A 364 -13.13 11.27 8.65
C LEU A 364 -14.54 11.84 8.81
N SER A 365 -14.87 12.43 9.96
CA SER A 365 -16.19 13.03 10.23
C SER A 365 -16.56 14.15 9.25
N GLN A 366 -15.58 14.75 8.58
CA GLN A 366 -15.81 15.79 7.57
C GLN A 366 -16.28 15.23 6.22
N VAL A 367 -16.09 13.94 5.98
CA VAL A 367 -16.36 13.29 4.68
C VAL A 367 -17.23 12.04 4.79
N ALA A 368 -17.31 11.40 5.96
CA ALA A 368 -18.12 10.22 6.19
C ALA A 368 -19.53 10.58 6.68
N ASN A 369 -20.52 9.74 6.37
CA ASN A 369 -21.85 9.85 6.95
C ASN A 369 -21.87 9.36 8.40
N GLN A 370 -21.01 8.38 8.71
CA GLN A 370 -20.83 7.81 10.04
C GLN A 370 -19.35 7.50 10.23
N VAL A 371 -18.85 7.66 11.46
CA VAL A 371 -17.51 7.22 11.85
C VAL A 371 -17.66 6.18 12.95
N VAL A 372 -16.91 5.09 12.85
CA VAL A 372 -16.92 3.96 13.79
C VAL A 372 -15.49 3.58 14.17
N ASP A 373 -15.34 2.97 15.35
CA ASP A 373 -14.04 2.54 15.85
C ASP A 373 -13.47 1.36 15.03
N ASP A 374 -14.34 0.48 14.56
CA ASP A 374 -13.96 -0.73 13.81
C ASP A 374 -15.01 -1.12 12.75
N VAL A 375 -14.59 -1.96 11.79
CA VAL A 375 -15.42 -2.38 10.65
C VAL A 375 -16.66 -3.19 11.06
N ASN A 376 -16.61 -3.93 12.16
CA ASN A 376 -17.71 -4.76 12.64
C ASN A 376 -18.88 -3.88 13.11
N ALA A 377 -18.58 -2.80 13.83
CA ALA A 377 -19.57 -1.82 14.25
C ALA A 377 -20.26 -1.17 13.03
N GLY A 378 -19.50 -0.82 12.01
CA GLY A 378 -20.04 -0.26 10.76
C GLY A 378 -20.90 -1.28 9.99
N LEU A 379 -20.45 -2.53 9.87
CA LEU A 379 -21.21 -3.60 9.23
C LEU A 379 -22.54 -3.88 9.93
N ASN A 380 -22.54 -3.92 11.25
CA ASN A 380 -23.76 -4.12 12.04
C ASN A 380 -24.80 -3.02 11.78
N ALA A 381 -24.35 -1.78 11.57
CA ALA A 381 -25.24 -0.66 11.24
C ALA A 381 -25.85 -0.75 9.83
N ILE A 382 -25.24 -1.51 8.93
CA ILE A 382 -25.74 -1.70 7.56
C ILE A 382 -26.59 -2.97 7.44
N ILE A 383 -26.12 -4.09 8.00
CA ILE A 383 -26.75 -5.39 7.82
C ILE A 383 -27.99 -5.55 8.71
N ASN A 384 -27.92 -5.11 9.98
CA ASN A 384 -29.02 -5.31 10.94
C ASN A 384 -30.14 -4.26 10.84
N VAL A 385 -30.03 -3.28 9.94
CA VAL A 385 -31.08 -2.26 9.69
C VAL A 385 -32.00 -2.68 8.53
N VAL A 386 -31.69 -3.78 7.84
CA VAL A 386 -32.40 -4.23 6.62
C VAL A 386 -33.32 -5.44 6.89
N GLU A 387 -33.38 -5.94 8.12
CA GLU A 387 -34.49 -6.78 8.62
C GLU A 387 -35.59 -5.90 9.23
#